data_AF-A0A923HGG6-F1
#
_entry.id   AF-A0A923HGG6-F1
#
_cell.length_a   1.000
_cell.length_b   1.000
_cell.length_c   1.000
_cell.angle_alpha   90.00
_cell.angle_beta   90.00
_cell.angle_gamma   90.00
#
_symmetry.space_group_name_H-M   'P 1'
#
loop_
_entity.id
_entity.type
_entity.pdbx_description
1 polymer ?
#
loop_
_entity_poly.entity_id
_entity_poly.type
_entity_poly.pdbx_seq_one_letter_code
_entity_poly.pdbx_strand_id
1 'polypeptide(L)'
;MKKYVAKRLRFRNGDRHSIVQVVGGLPVHEVTLFVRKYRTKGRAANTIHLVCRSLALLYRLLENKRIDLHGRLSEGKFLTIPELENIAVDLQYRAEDLDDEADEPSLVSGKSNVVNIAKVGILISRGIVTLRACFTLLHYPQT
;
A
#
# COMPACT_ATOMS: atom_id res chain seq x y z
N MET A 1 0.69 -17.93 -9.75
CA MET A 1 1.03 -16.52 -9.49
C MET A 1 0.46 -16.14 -8.14
N LYS A 2 1.28 -15.66 -7.19
CA LYS A 2 0.77 -15.29 -5.86
C LYS A 2 -0.06 -14.01 -5.98
N LYS A 3 -1.36 -14.07 -5.63
CA LYS A 3 -2.23 -12.88 -5.58
C LYS A 3 -2.08 -12.26 -4.20
N TYR A 4 -1.46 -11.08 -4.12
CA TYR A 4 -1.33 -10.31 -2.87
C TYR A 4 -2.57 -9.44 -2.68
N VAL A 5 -3.15 -9.42 -1.49
CA VAL A 5 -4.39 -8.67 -1.21
C VAL A 5 -4.26 -7.98 0.15
N ALA A 6 -4.76 -6.75 0.23
CA ALA A 6 -4.89 -6.04 1.49
C ALA A 6 -6.21 -6.44 2.17
N LYS A 7 -6.14 -7.00 3.38
CA LYS A 7 -7.31 -7.45 4.13
C LYS A 7 -7.49 -6.63 5.41
N ARG A 8 -8.74 -6.31 5.73
CA ARG A 8 -9.12 -5.74 7.03
C ARG A 8 -9.47 -6.84 8.00
N LEU A 9 -8.82 -6.84 9.14
CA LEU A 9 -9.08 -7.71 10.27
C LEU A 9 -9.73 -6.91 11.39
N ARG A 10 -10.75 -7.49 12.01
CA ARG A 10 -11.30 -7.01 13.28
C ARG A 10 -10.86 -7.99 14.36
N PHE A 11 -10.16 -7.49 15.35
CA PHE A 11 -9.80 -8.28 16.52
C PHE A 11 -11.00 -8.37 17.48
N ARG A 12 -10.97 -9.36 18.37
CA ARG A 12 -12.04 -9.58 19.37
C ARG A 12 -12.25 -8.38 20.30
N ASN A 13 -11.19 -7.59 20.52
CA ASN A 13 -11.22 -6.36 21.30
C ASN A 13 -11.87 -5.17 20.57
N GLY A 14 -12.29 -5.34 19.30
CA GLY A 14 -12.88 -4.29 18.48
C GLY A 14 -11.88 -3.52 17.61
N ASP A 15 -10.58 -3.78 17.76
CA ASP A 15 -9.55 -3.07 17.00
C ASP A 15 -9.55 -3.48 15.52
N ARG A 16 -9.41 -2.49 14.65
CA ARG A 16 -9.31 -2.68 13.19
C ARG A 16 -7.87 -2.65 12.75
N HIS A 17 -7.41 -3.71 12.10
CA HIS A 17 -6.06 -3.82 11.57
C HIS A 17 -6.10 -4.14 10.08
N SER A 18 -5.22 -3.50 9.30
CA SER A 18 -5.03 -3.88 7.91
C SER A 18 -3.74 -4.66 7.73
N ILE A 19 -3.80 -5.77 7.01
CA ILE A 19 -2.65 -6.62 6.69
C ILE A 19 -2.56 -6.82 5.19
N VAL A 20 -1.38 -7.15 4.70
CA VAL A 20 -1.19 -7.67 3.34
C VAL A 20 -0.94 -9.15 3.46
N GLN A 21 -1.65 -9.95 2.69
CA GLN A 21 -1.53 -11.40 2.68
C GLN A 21 -1.54 -11.93 1.25
N VAL A 22 -0.97 -13.11 1.06
CA VAL A 22 -1.25 -13.90 -0.15
C VAL A 22 -2.65 -14.49 -0.01
N VAL A 23 -3.44 -14.51 -1.08
CA VAL A 23 -4.76 -15.17 -1.07
C VAL A 23 -4.60 -16.63 -0.64
N GLY A 24 -5.34 -17.04 0.40
CA GLY A 24 -5.25 -18.38 0.99
C GLY A 24 -3.96 -18.66 1.78
N GLY A 25 -3.07 -17.67 1.94
CA GLY A 25 -1.79 -17.82 2.60
C GLY A 25 -1.65 -16.98 3.87
N LEU A 26 -0.43 -16.98 4.40
CA LEU A 26 -0.07 -16.18 5.57
C LEU A 26 0.12 -14.70 5.22
N PRO A 27 0.01 -13.80 6.22
CA PRO A 27 0.39 -12.40 6.06
C PRO A 27 1.86 -12.25 5.65
N VAL A 28 2.14 -11.29 4.77
CA VAL A 28 3.50 -10.93 4.37
C VAL A 28 4.20 -10.27 5.56
N HIS A 29 5.27 -10.91 6.06
CA HIS A 29 5.88 -10.55 7.33
C HIS A 29 6.54 -9.17 7.27
N GLU A 30 7.29 -8.91 6.20
CA GLU A 30 8.04 -7.66 5.98
C GLU A 30 7.09 -6.47 5.93
N VAL A 31 5.96 -6.64 5.25
CA VAL A 31 4.90 -5.62 5.17
C VAL A 31 4.28 -5.39 6.54
N THR A 32 4.05 -6.44 7.31
CA THR A 32 3.49 -6.34 8.66
C THR A 32 4.41 -5.51 9.58
N LEU A 33 5.72 -5.75 9.51
CA LEU A 33 6.72 -4.96 10.22
C LEU A 33 6.77 -3.51 9.74
N PHE A 34 6.76 -3.28 8.42
CA PHE A 34 6.77 -1.95 7.84
C PHE A 34 5.56 -1.12 8.28
N VAL A 35 4.37 -1.72 8.30
CA VAL A 35 3.12 -1.02 8.65
C VAL A 35 3.07 -0.67 10.14
N ARG A 36 3.81 -1.39 11.00
CA ARG A 36 3.90 -1.09 12.45
C ARG A 36 4.27 0.36 12.73
N LYS A 37 5.16 0.97 11.93
CA LYS A 37 5.57 2.38 12.10
C LYS A 37 4.44 3.39 11.91
N TYR A 38 3.41 3.04 11.14
CA TYR A 38 2.23 3.89 10.96
C TYR A 38 1.28 3.74 12.15
N ARG A 39 1.19 2.54 12.72
CA ARG A 39 0.41 2.26 13.93
C ARG A 39 0.97 2.95 15.16
N THR A 40 2.28 2.87 15.37
CA THR A 40 2.94 3.53 16.51
C THR A 40 2.82 5.04 16.47
N LYS A 41 2.66 5.63 15.26
CA LYS A 41 2.38 7.06 15.06
C LYS A 41 0.89 7.43 15.17
N GLY A 42 0.01 6.49 15.55
CA GLY A 42 -1.42 6.74 15.70
C GLY A 42 -2.13 7.12 14.39
N ARG A 43 -1.64 6.65 13.23
CA ARG A 43 -2.30 6.96 11.94
C ARG A 43 -3.68 6.29 11.87
N ALA A 44 -4.63 6.97 11.22
CA ALA A 44 -5.98 6.45 11.05
C ALA A 44 -5.99 5.09 10.34
N ALA A 45 -6.91 4.21 10.75
CA ALA A 45 -7.03 2.86 10.20
C ALA A 45 -7.24 2.85 8.67
N ASN A 46 -7.98 3.83 8.14
CA ASN A 46 -8.19 3.98 6.70
C ASN A 46 -6.89 4.33 5.96
N THR A 47 -6.05 5.20 6.53
CA THR A 47 -4.74 5.54 5.98
C THR A 47 -3.82 4.32 5.96
N ILE A 48 -3.81 3.56 7.06
CA ILE A 48 -3.03 2.32 7.14
C ILE A 48 -3.52 1.30 6.11
N HIS A 49 -4.83 1.20 5.92
CA HIS A 49 -5.41 0.33 4.89
C HIS A 49 -5.00 0.74 3.48
N LEU A 50 -5.02 2.04 3.17
CA LEU A 50 -4.56 2.56 1.89
C LEU A 50 -3.09 2.20 1.64
N VAL A 51 -2.23 2.35 2.66
CA VAL A 51 -0.81 1.91 2.57
C VAL A 51 -0.72 0.40 2.29
N CYS A 52 -1.52 -0.43 2.97
CA CYS A 52 -1.56 -1.87 2.68
C CYS A 52 -2.00 -2.17 1.25
N ARG A 53 -2.98 -1.44 0.69
CA ARG A 53 -3.40 -1.59 -0.71
C ARG A 53 -2.27 -1.25 -1.68
N SER A 54 -1.59 -0.12 -1.48
CA SER A 54 -0.43 0.27 -2.29
C SER A 54 0.68 -0.77 -2.22
N LEU A 55 0.95 -1.33 -1.04
CA LEU A 55 1.93 -2.41 -0.88
C LEU A 55 1.48 -3.70 -1.56
N ALA A 56 0.21 -4.11 -1.42
CA ALA A 56 -0.30 -5.29 -2.10
C ALA A 56 -0.12 -5.18 -3.62
N LEU A 57 -0.38 -4.01 -4.20
CA LEU A 57 -0.17 -3.76 -5.61
C LEU A 57 1.30 -3.81 -6.01
N LEU A 58 2.19 -3.18 -5.22
CA LEU A 58 3.64 -3.29 -5.45
C LEU A 58 4.08 -4.75 -5.50
N TYR A 59 3.66 -5.59 -4.55
CA TYR A 59 4.01 -7.00 -4.53
C TYR A 59 3.44 -7.78 -5.72
N ARG A 60 2.25 -7.44 -6.21
CA ARG A 60 1.71 -8.01 -7.47
C ARG A 60 2.61 -7.67 -8.67
N LEU A 61 3.09 -6.43 -8.76
CA LEU A 61 3.97 -6.01 -9.85
C LEU A 61 5.34 -6.67 -9.77
N LEU A 62 5.90 -6.79 -8.57
CA LEU A 62 7.18 -7.48 -8.35
C LEU A 62 7.09 -8.97 -8.69
N GLU A 63 5.99 -9.64 -8.32
CA GLU A 63 5.72 -11.02 -8.71
C GLU A 63 5.63 -11.18 -10.23
N ASN A 64 4.96 -10.24 -10.93
CA ASN A 64 4.87 -10.24 -12.39
C ASN A 64 6.24 -10.10 -13.06
N LYS A 65 7.11 -9.24 -12.53
CA LYS A 65 8.49 -9.04 -13.01
C LYS A 65 9.46 -10.11 -12.47
N ARG A 66 8.99 -11.05 -11.64
CA ARG A 66 9.79 -12.10 -10.97
C ARG A 66 10.95 -11.54 -10.14
N ILE A 67 10.75 -10.38 -9.52
CA ILE A 67 11.75 -9.73 -8.66
C ILE A 67 11.53 -10.20 -7.22
N ASP A 68 12.51 -10.90 -6.65
CA ASP A 68 12.52 -11.21 -5.22
C ASP A 68 13.06 -10.01 -4.41
N LEU A 69 12.14 -9.24 -3.84
CA LEU A 69 12.49 -8.08 -3.02
C LEU A 69 13.07 -8.48 -1.65
N HIS A 70 12.55 -9.54 -1.04
CA HIS A 70 13.01 -9.96 0.30
C HIS A 70 14.44 -10.48 0.23
N GLY A 71 14.74 -11.37 -0.73
CA GLY A 71 16.09 -11.88 -0.95
C GLY A 71 17.09 -10.74 -1.18
N ARG A 72 16.77 -9.79 -2.05
CA ARG A 72 17.64 -8.63 -2.33
C ARG A 72 17.87 -7.75 -1.09
N LEU A 73 16.83 -7.45 -0.33
CA LEU A 73 16.96 -6.64 0.88
C LEU A 73 17.83 -7.34 1.94
N SER A 74 17.75 -8.68 2.05
CA SER A 74 18.61 -9.45 2.95
C SER A 74 20.10 -9.37 2.58
N GLU A 75 20.39 -9.17 1.29
CA GLU A 75 21.75 -8.97 0.76
C GLU A 75 22.18 -7.48 0.74
N GLY A 76 21.33 -6.57 1.22
CA GLY A 76 21.57 -5.12 1.15
C GLY A 76 21.46 -4.53 -0.27
N LYS A 77 20.89 -5.28 -1.22
CA LYS A 77 20.67 -4.83 -2.60
C LYS A 77 19.29 -4.19 -2.72
N PHE A 78 19.25 -2.97 -3.26
CA PHE A 78 18.01 -2.23 -3.52
C PHE A 78 17.58 -2.37 -4.98
N LEU A 79 16.34 -1.97 -5.28
CA LEU A 79 15.87 -1.81 -6.66
C LEU A 79 16.70 -0.74 -7.38
N THR A 80 17.07 -1.01 -8.62
CA THR A 80 17.80 -0.07 -9.47
C THR A 80 16.84 0.99 -10.04
N ILE A 81 17.38 2.13 -10.46
CA ILE A 81 16.58 3.22 -11.05
C ILE A 81 15.76 2.73 -12.27
N PRO A 82 16.34 1.97 -13.23
CA PRO A 82 15.56 1.46 -14.37
C PRO A 82 14.44 0.51 -13.94
N GLU A 83 14.63 -0.30 -12.89
CA GLU A 83 13.58 -1.16 -12.35
C GLU A 83 12.43 -0.35 -11.76
N LEU A 84 12.75 0.73 -11.04
CA LEU A 84 11.76 1.64 -10.47
C LEU A 84 10.97 2.38 -11.56
N GLU A 85 11.63 2.85 -12.61
CA GLU A 85 10.97 3.49 -13.75
C GLU A 85 10.01 2.52 -14.45
N ASN A 86 10.45 1.28 -14.69
CA ASN A 86 9.60 0.26 -15.29
C ASN A 86 8.40 -0.11 -14.42
N ILE A 87 8.55 -0.09 -13.09
CA ILE A 87 7.42 -0.29 -12.16
C ILE A 87 6.49 0.94 -12.21
N ALA A 88 7.03 2.15 -12.28
CA ALA A 88 6.25 3.38 -12.34
C ALA A 88 5.39 3.47 -13.62
N VAL A 89 5.94 3.04 -14.76
CA VAL A 89 5.19 2.96 -16.02
C VAL A 89 4.02 1.97 -15.88
N ASP A 90 4.25 0.77 -15.35
CA ASP A 90 3.19 -0.23 -15.16
C ASP A 90 2.09 0.23 -14.18
N LEU A 91 2.45 1.08 -13.21
CA LEU A 91 1.53 1.63 -12.21
C LEU A 91 0.57 2.68 -12.78
N GLN A 92 1.00 3.47 -13.77
CA GLN A 92 0.19 4.54 -14.35
C GLN A 92 -1.10 4.03 -15.00
N TYR A 93 -1.15 2.75 -15.38
CA TYR A 93 -2.28 2.15 -16.08
C TYR A 93 -3.28 1.40 -15.18
N ARG A 94 -3.01 1.21 -13.87
CA ARG A 94 -3.72 0.18 -13.07
C ARG A 94 -4.51 0.67 -11.85
N ALA A 95 -4.98 1.91 -11.86
CA ALA A 95 -5.84 2.42 -10.77
C ALA A 95 -7.17 1.66 -10.63
N GLU A 96 -7.67 1.06 -11.72
CA GLU A 96 -8.96 0.38 -11.82
C GLU A 96 -8.95 -1.08 -11.29
N ASP A 97 -7.77 -1.70 -11.11
CA ASP A 97 -7.63 -3.11 -10.68
C ASP A 97 -7.54 -3.31 -9.14
N LEU A 98 -7.81 -2.25 -8.37
CA LEU A 98 -7.67 -2.21 -6.92
C LEU A 98 -8.97 -2.52 -6.15
N ASP A 99 -9.98 -3.07 -6.83
CA ASP A 99 -11.21 -3.49 -6.18
C ASP A 99 -10.95 -4.60 -5.14
N ASP A 100 -11.80 -4.59 -4.11
CA ASP A 100 -11.73 -5.39 -2.89
C ASP A 100 -11.98 -6.88 -3.15
N GLU A 101 -11.06 -7.53 -3.84
CA GLU A 101 -11.06 -8.98 -4.11
C GLU A 101 -10.83 -9.85 -2.85
N ALA A 102 -10.89 -9.24 -1.66
CA ALA A 102 -10.75 -9.91 -0.36
C ALA A 102 -12.08 -10.38 0.23
N ASP A 103 -13.21 -9.90 -0.31
CA ASP A 103 -14.53 -10.12 0.21
C ASP A 103 -15.29 -11.15 -0.66
N GLU A 104 -15.02 -12.44 -0.44
CA GLU A 104 -16.05 -13.46 -0.73
C GLU A 104 -17.27 -13.18 0.16
N PRO A 105 -18.51 -13.25 -0.37
CA PRO A 105 -19.66 -12.56 0.18
C PRO A 105 -20.29 -13.37 1.31
N SER A 106 -19.84 -13.15 2.54
CA SER A 106 -20.66 -13.48 3.71
C SER A 106 -21.78 -12.44 3.84
N LEU A 107 -22.91 -12.71 3.18
CA LEU A 107 -24.29 -12.32 3.52
C LEU A 107 -24.45 -11.10 4.45
N VAL A 108 -24.21 -9.89 3.95
CA VAL A 108 -24.83 -8.68 4.54
C VAL A 108 -25.22 -7.74 3.40
N SER A 109 -26.47 -7.86 2.97
CA SER A 109 -27.17 -6.85 2.17
C SER A 109 -27.24 -5.54 2.96
N GLY A 110 -26.23 -4.69 2.80
CA GLY A 110 -26.16 -3.34 3.36
C GLY A 110 -26.17 -2.31 2.24
N LYS A 111 -27.26 -1.53 2.17
CA LYS A 111 -27.55 -0.44 1.21
C LYS A 111 -26.28 0.22 0.63
N SER A 112 -26.06 0.06 -0.67
CA SER A 112 -25.05 0.79 -1.42
C SER A 112 -25.45 2.26 -1.47
N ASN A 113 -24.79 3.10 -0.66
CA ASN A 113 -24.76 4.55 -0.92
C ASN A 113 -23.87 4.78 -2.15
N VAL A 114 -24.43 4.54 -3.33
CA VAL A 114 -23.83 4.90 -4.61
C VAL A 114 -23.85 6.42 -4.69
N VAL A 115 -22.72 7.06 -4.39
CA VAL A 115 -22.55 8.49 -4.65
C VAL A 115 -22.13 8.65 -6.11
N ASN A 116 -22.97 9.31 -6.90
CA ASN A 116 -22.68 9.64 -8.29
C ASN A 116 -21.41 10.51 -8.35
N ILE A 117 -20.33 9.98 -8.93
CA ILE A 117 -19.02 10.64 -9.05
C ILE A 117 -19.13 11.99 -9.79
N ALA A 118 -20.12 12.17 -10.67
CA ALA A 118 -20.36 13.45 -11.35
C ALA A 118 -20.69 14.61 -10.38
N LYS A 119 -21.06 14.33 -9.12
CA LYS A 119 -21.32 15.34 -8.08
C LYS A 119 -20.11 15.63 -7.18
N VAL A 120 -19.06 14.81 -7.22
CA VAL A 120 -17.84 15.07 -6.44
C VAL A 120 -16.93 15.91 -7.33
N GLY A 121 -16.98 17.24 -7.16
CA GLY A 121 -16.04 18.14 -7.80
C GLY A 121 -14.61 17.81 -7.36
N ILE A 122 -13.89 17.03 -8.15
CA ILE A 122 -12.46 16.77 -7.94
C ILE A 122 -11.73 18.07 -8.31
N LEU A 123 -11.39 18.86 -7.29
CA LEU A 123 -10.39 19.91 -7.41
C LEU A 123 -9.04 19.25 -7.69
N ILE A 124 -8.73 19.03 -8.97
CA ILE A 124 -7.38 18.71 -9.42
C ILE A 124 -6.55 19.99 -9.28
N SER A 125 -5.97 20.20 -8.11
CA SER A 125 -4.98 21.27 -7.93
C SER A 125 -3.75 20.94 -8.76
N ARG A 126 -3.59 21.65 -9.89
CA ARG A 126 -2.31 21.74 -10.61
C ARG A 126 -1.24 22.26 -9.66
N GLY A 127 -0.31 21.40 -9.28
CA GLY A 127 0.82 21.74 -8.42
C GLY A 127 2.05 20.92 -8.79
N ILE A 128 2.60 21.18 -9.98
CA ILE A 128 4.03 20.95 -10.23
C ILE A 128 4.79 22.03 -9.44
N VAL A 129 5.95 21.66 -8.90
CA VAL A 129 6.90 22.43 -8.06
C VAL A 129 6.48 22.49 -6.57
N THR A 130 7.10 21.76 -5.64
CA THR A 130 8.46 22.06 -5.14
C THR A 130 9.07 20.85 -4.42
N LEU A 131 10.06 20.18 -5.03
CA LEU A 131 11.05 19.36 -4.32
C LEU A 131 12.11 20.29 -3.72
N ARG A 132 11.79 20.99 -2.62
CA ARG A 132 12.78 21.78 -1.88
C ARG A 132 12.33 22.19 -0.47
N ALA A 133 12.01 21.23 0.40
CA ALA A 133 11.92 21.48 1.85
C ALA A 133 11.90 20.16 2.66
N CYS A 134 13.02 19.43 2.71
CA CYS A 134 13.30 18.55 3.86
C CYS A 134 14.77 18.09 3.95
N PHE A 135 15.72 18.79 3.31
CA PHE A 135 17.16 18.47 3.39
C PHE A 135 17.93 19.39 4.35
N THR A 136 17.24 20.21 5.14
CA THR A 136 17.85 21.05 6.17
C THR A 136 17.02 20.92 7.43
N LEU A 137 17.37 19.94 8.25
CA LEU A 137 17.31 19.93 9.72
C LEU A 137 17.43 18.46 10.16
N LEU A 138 18.68 17.98 10.21
CA LEU A 138 19.28 17.30 11.35
C LEU A 138 20.72 16.94 10.96
N HIS A 139 21.52 18.00 10.82
CA HIS A 139 22.92 17.94 11.16
C HIS A 139 23.00 17.48 12.62
N TYR A 140 23.47 16.26 12.83
CA TYR A 140 23.93 15.79 14.12
C TYR A 140 25.37 16.33 14.30
N PRO A 141 25.66 17.18 15.28
CA PRO A 141 27.04 17.51 15.62
C PRO A 141 27.68 16.32 16.33
N GLN A 142 28.88 15.96 15.85
CA GLN A 142 29.84 15.16 16.58
C GLN A 142 30.42 15.99 17.72
N THR A 143 30.46 15.40 18.92
CA THR A 143 31.59 15.32 19.86
C THR A 143 31.17 14.44 21.02
#